data_AF-A0A7X7J7A2-F1
#
_entry.id   AF-A0A7X7J7A2-F1
#
_cell.length_a   1.000
_cell.length_b   1.000
_cell.length_c   1.000
_cell.angle_alpha   90.00
_cell.angle_beta   90.00
_cell.angle_gamma   90.00
#
_symmetry.space_group_name_H-M   'P 1'
#
loop_
_entity.id
_entity.type
_entity.pdbx_description
1 polymer ?
#
loop_
_entity_poly.entity_id
_entity_poly.type
_entity_poly.pdbx_seq_one_letter_code
_entity_poly.pdbx_strand_id
1 'polypeptide(L)'
;MDYSKDIDHLRHSCAHVMAQAVKQLWPDVKVAIGPAIENGFYYDFDKKDPFSDQDLKAIEKAMQKIINRDLPITQSFLPRAEAQELFRKQNETYKLELIDAIPDEKVSIFTTGEGEFVDLCKGPHAASTGAIKAFKLQSVAGAYWRGDEKNAMLQRIYGTCFPTKEEQAAYLKMLEEAERRDHRKIGQELDLFKIYHEEAGAGLVFYHPKGALMRKILEDFTKEP
;
A
#
# COMPACT_ATOMS: atom_id res chain seq x y z
N MET A 1 2.40 16.32 14.33
CA MET A 1 1.96 15.29 15.30
C MET A 1 2.86 14.10 15.07
N ASP A 2 3.78 13.88 16.00
CA ASP A 2 4.77 12.81 15.94
C ASP A 2 4.06 11.51 16.32
N TYR A 3 3.52 10.78 15.34
CA TYR A 3 2.98 9.44 15.56
C TYR A 3 4.17 8.49 15.71
N SER A 4 4.74 8.49 16.92
CA SER A 4 5.96 7.78 17.29
C SER A 4 5.77 6.27 17.25
N LYS A 5 6.04 5.56 16.14
CA LYS A 5 6.14 4.08 16.04
C LYS A 5 4.94 3.22 16.54
N ASP A 6 3.95 3.83 17.18
CA ASP A 6 2.93 3.15 17.99
C ASP A 6 1.69 2.80 17.17
N ILE A 7 1.57 3.31 15.94
CA ILE A 7 0.49 2.95 15.01
C ILE A 7 0.93 1.93 13.95
N ASP A 8 2.24 1.70 13.80
CA ASP A 8 2.76 0.84 12.75
C ASP A 8 2.27 -0.60 12.92
N HIS A 9 2.18 -1.09 14.15
CA HIS A 9 1.62 -2.41 14.45
C HIS A 9 0.16 -2.53 13.97
N LEU A 10 -0.64 -1.46 14.10
CA LEU A 10 -2.03 -1.41 13.67
C LEU A 10 -2.13 -1.39 12.14
N ARG A 11 -1.33 -0.54 11.48
CA ARG A 11 -1.26 -0.46 10.01
C ARG A 11 -0.77 -1.76 9.38
N HIS A 12 0.20 -2.38 10.01
CA HIS A 12 0.73 -3.67 9.59
C HIS A 12 -0.29 -4.79 9.76
N SER A 13 -1.02 -4.83 10.88
CA SER A 13 -2.19 -5.72 11.03
C SER A 13 -3.26 -5.46 9.98
N CYS A 14 -3.50 -4.20 9.61
CA CYS A 14 -4.44 -3.86 8.53
C CYS A 14 -3.96 -4.39 7.16
N ALA A 15 -2.66 -4.32 6.88
CA ALA A 15 -2.07 -4.93 5.69
C ALA A 15 -2.29 -6.45 5.65
N HIS A 16 -2.09 -7.16 6.77
CA HIS A 16 -2.37 -8.60 6.87
C HIS A 16 -3.85 -8.92 6.66
N VAL A 17 -4.76 -8.15 7.25
CA VAL A 17 -6.20 -8.33 7.03
C VAL A 17 -6.58 -8.08 5.57
N MET A 18 -5.94 -7.11 4.91
CA MET A 18 -6.12 -6.89 3.47
C MET A 18 -5.63 -8.10 2.66
N ALA A 19 -4.45 -8.63 2.96
CA ALA A 19 -3.93 -9.81 2.28
C ALA A 19 -4.83 -11.05 2.48
N GLN A 20 -5.30 -11.28 3.71
CA GLN A 20 -6.28 -12.33 4.01
C GLN A 20 -7.57 -12.14 3.20
N ALA A 21 -8.10 -10.92 3.14
CA ALA A 21 -9.31 -10.61 2.37
C ALA A 21 -9.11 -10.88 0.87
N VAL A 22 -7.96 -10.50 0.31
CA VAL A 22 -7.62 -10.78 -1.10
C VAL A 22 -7.54 -12.28 -1.34
N LYS A 23 -6.87 -13.06 -0.48
CA LYS A 23 -6.78 -14.52 -0.59
C LYS A 23 -8.16 -15.21 -0.47
N GLN A 24 -9.08 -14.68 0.34
CA GLN A 24 -10.44 -15.21 0.43
C GLN A 24 -11.26 -14.95 -0.85
N LEU A 25 -11.06 -13.80 -1.50
CA LEU A 25 -11.75 -13.44 -2.74
C LEU A 25 -11.12 -14.11 -3.97
N TRP A 26 -9.80 -14.23 -3.98
CA TRP A 26 -9.01 -14.82 -5.06
C TRP A 26 -7.91 -15.73 -4.49
N PRO A 27 -8.21 -17.02 -4.26
CA PRO A 27 -7.27 -17.97 -3.65
C PRO A 27 -5.95 -18.16 -4.40
N ASP A 28 -5.98 -17.99 -5.73
CA ASP A 28 -4.80 -18.17 -6.60
C ASP A 28 -3.84 -16.98 -6.61
N VAL A 29 -4.24 -15.82 -6.05
CA VAL A 29 -3.38 -14.64 -5.97
C VAL A 29 -2.24 -14.91 -5.00
N LYS A 30 -1.01 -14.57 -5.38
CA LYS A 30 0.14 -14.68 -4.48
C LYS A 30 0.40 -13.36 -3.78
N VAL A 31 0.90 -13.45 -2.56
CA VAL A 31 1.21 -12.29 -1.71
C VAL A 31 2.72 -12.10 -1.60
N ALA A 32 3.17 -10.86 -1.72
CA ALA A 32 4.59 -10.52 -1.69
C ALA A 32 4.98 -9.79 -0.39
N ILE A 33 5.00 -8.46 -0.39
CA ILE A 33 5.40 -7.65 0.77
C ILE A 33 4.29 -6.64 1.08
N GLY A 34 4.00 -6.44 2.37
CA GLY A 34 3.03 -5.44 2.81
C GLY A 34 3.43 -4.72 4.10
N PRO A 35 4.28 -3.68 4.01
CA PRO A 35 4.77 -2.97 5.18
C PRO A 35 3.80 -1.85 5.58
N ALA A 36 3.90 -1.43 6.84
CA ALA A 36 3.40 -0.13 7.26
C ALA A 36 4.26 0.99 6.65
N ILE A 37 3.63 2.12 6.33
CA ILE A 37 4.27 3.35 5.85
C ILE A 37 3.74 4.54 6.66
N GLU A 38 4.38 5.70 6.54
CA GLU A 38 4.13 6.90 7.35
C GLU A 38 2.65 7.27 7.50
N ASN A 39 1.85 7.13 6.44
CA ASN A 39 0.43 7.50 6.43
C ASN A 39 -0.52 6.32 6.16
N GLY A 40 -0.04 5.08 6.28
CA GLY A 40 -0.87 3.92 5.97
C GLY A 40 -0.08 2.63 5.83
N PHE A 41 -0.43 1.84 4.83
CA PHE A 41 0.22 0.59 4.48
C PHE A 41 0.04 0.34 2.98
N TYR A 42 0.79 -0.62 2.46
CA TYR A 42 0.47 -1.22 1.18
C TYR A 42 0.64 -2.72 1.25
N TYR A 43 0.20 -3.43 0.21
CA TYR A 43 0.57 -4.82 -0.01
C TYR A 43 0.67 -5.09 -1.51
N ASP A 44 1.73 -5.80 -1.90
CA ASP A 44 2.01 -6.20 -3.27
C ASP A 44 1.44 -7.61 -3.56
N PHE A 45 0.69 -7.71 -4.66
CA PHE A 45 0.01 -8.92 -5.09
C PHE A 45 0.41 -9.31 -6.51
N ASP A 46 0.64 -10.59 -6.73
CA ASP A 46 0.74 -11.17 -8.06
C ASP A 46 -0.64 -11.72 -8.45
N LYS A 47 -1.37 -10.90 -9.20
CA LYS A 47 -2.67 -11.22 -9.76
C LYS A 47 -2.61 -10.96 -11.26
N LYS A 48 -3.08 -11.92 -12.06
CA LYS A 48 -3.07 -11.83 -13.53
C LYS A 48 -3.84 -10.61 -14.05
N ASP A 49 -5.06 -10.41 -13.54
CA ASP A 49 -5.91 -9.30 -13.97
C ASP A 49 -5.72 -8.08 -13.05
N PRO A 50 -5.69 -6.85 -13.59
CA PRO A 50 -5.63 -5.63 -12.79
C PRO A 50 -6.73 -5.56 -11.73
N PHE A 51 -6.43 -5.03 -10.55
CA PHE A 51 -7.44 -4.64 -9.58
C PHE A 51 -8.19 -3.39 -10.06
N SER A 52 -9.51 -3.45 -9.99
CA SER A 52 -10.41 -2.35 -10.27
C SER A 52 -10.88 -1.64 -8.99
N ASP A 53 -11.49 -0.47 -9.14
CA ASP A 53 -12.15 0.22 -8.01
C ASP A 53 -13.28 -0.61 -7.39
N GLN A 54 -13.92 -1.48 -8.18
CA GLN A 54 -14.93 -2.41 -7.66
C GLN A 54 -14.30 -3.50 -6.80
N ASP A 55 -13.12 -3.98 -7.18
CA ASP A 55 -12.35 -4.95 -6.40
C ASP A 55 -11.93 -4.34 -5.07
N LEU A 56 -11.47 -3.09 -5.04
CA LEU A 56 -11.15 -2.39 -3.79
C LEU A 56 -12.36 -2.34 -2.83
N LYS A 57 -13.56 -2.04 -3.34
CA LYS A 57 -14.79 -2.06 -2.53
C LYS A 57 -15.13 -3.47 -2.03
N ALA A 58 -14.90 -4.50 -2.85
CA ALA A 58 -15.11 -5.89 -2.44
C ALA A 58 -14.12 -6.32 -1.35
N ILE A 59 -12.84 -5.94 -1.50
CA ILE A 59 -11.78 -6.18 -0.51
C ILE A 59 -12.13 -5.48 0.80
N GLU A 60 -12.49 -4.19 0.78
CA GLU A 60 -12.90 -3.46 1.99
C GLU A 60 -14.05 -4.16 2.73
N LYS A 61 -15.06 -4.65 1.99
CA LYS A 61 -16.18 -5.40 2.57
C LYS A 61 -15.73 -6.71 3.20
N ALA A 62 -14.79 -7.42 2.56
CA ALA A 62 -14.22 -8.66 3.10
C ALA A 62 -13.35 -8.40 4.34
N MET A 63 -12.51 -7.36 4.32
CA MET A 63 -11.74 -6.89 5.47
C MET A 63 -12.66 -6.57 6.66
N GLN A 64 -13.76 -5.85 6.43
CA GLN A 64 -14.70 -5.53 7.50
C GLN A 64 -15.34 -6.78 8.10
N LYS A 65 -15.64 -7.80 7.30
CA LYS A 65 -16.14 -9.09 7.81
C LYS A 65 -15.11 -9.79 8.68
N ILE A 66 -13.83 -9.79 8.30
CA ILE A 66 -12.73 -10.37 9.09
C ILE A 66 -12.55 -9.61 10.41
N ILE A 67 -12.56 -8.29 10.37
CA ILE A 67 -12.43 -7.42 11.56
C ILE A 67 -13.58 -7.65 12.54
N ASN A 68 -14.82 -7.77 12.04
CA ASN A 68 -16.00 -8.01 12.87
C ASN A 68 -15.97 -9.36 13.61
N ARG A 69 -15.16 -10.32 13.14
CA ARG A 69 -14.97 -11.62 13.78
C ARG A 69 -13.94 -11.59 14.91
N ASP A 70 -13.21 -10.48 15.06
CA ASP A 70 -12.20 -10.27 16.10
C ASP A 70 -11.21 -11.45 16.24
N LEU A 71 -10.64 -11.86 15.11
CA LEU A 71 -9.77 -13.02 15.03
C LEU A 71 -8.44 -12.76 15.74
N PRO A 72 -7.89 -13.72 16.50
CA PRO A 72 -6.59 -13.58 17.12
C PRO A 72 -5.49 -13.52 16.06
N ILE A 73 -4.47 -12.69 16.30
CA ILE A 73 -3.25 -12.63 15.51
C ILE A 73 -2.11 -13.11 16.43
N THR A 74 -1.53 -14.26 16.11
CA THR A 74 -0.50 -14.89 16.93
C THR A 74 0.82 -14.99 16.18
N GLN A 75 1.90 -14.77 16.91
CA GLN A 75 3.26 -14.96 16.41
C GLN A 75 3.78 -16.34 16.80
N SER A 76 4.44 -17.00 15.86
CA SER A 76 5.19 -18.23 16.09
C SER A 76 6.54 -18.15 15.37
N PHE A 77 7.47 -19.01 15.76
CA PHE A 77 8.76 -19.14 15.10
C PHE A 77 8.91 -20.55 14.56
N LEU A 78 9.11 -20.67 13.26
CA LEU A 78 9.32 -21.94 12.59
C LEU A 78 10.77 -22.04 12.11
N PRO A 79 11.39 -23.24 12.15
CA PRO A 79 12.62 -23.49 11.43
C PRO A 79 12.47 -23.11 9.95
N ARG A 80 13.54 -22.59 9.35
CA ARG A 80 13.55 -22.13 7.95
C ARG A 80 13.00 -23.20 6.99
N ALA A 81 13.42 -24.45 7.15
CA ALA A 81 12.99 -25.56 6.32
C ALA A 81 11.47 -25.85 6.42
N GLU A 82 10.90 -25.75 7.63
CA GLU A 82 9.46 -25.95 7.84
C GLU A 82 8.65 -24.79 7.25
N ALA A 83 9.13 -23.55 7.41
CA ALA A 83 8.50 -22.39 6.80
C ALA A 83 8.54 -22.46 5.26
N GLN A 84 9.66 -22.88 4.67
CA GLN A 84 9.75 -23.11 3.22
C GLN A 84 8.74 -24.17 2.76
N GLU A 85 8.59 -25.27 3.49
CA GLU A 85 7.62 -26.31 3.12
C GLU A 85 6.18 -25.81 3.24
N LEU A 86 5.87 -25.01 4.26
CA LEU A 86 4.56 -24.39 4.45
C LEU A 86 4.17 -23.51 3.25
N PHE A 87 5.03 -22.56 2.88
CA PHE A 87 4.73 -21.63 1.77
C PHE A 87 4.84 -22.30 0.40
N ARG A 88 5.63 -23.37 0.26
CA ARG A 88 5.66 -24.18 -0.97
C ARG A 88 4.32 -24.88 -1.19
N LYS A 89 3.70 -25.45 -0.15
CA LYS A 89 2.36 -26.06 -0.24
C LYS A 89 1.27 -25.04 -0.57
N GLN A 90 1.45 -23.78 -0.14
CA GLN A 90 0.54 -22.68 -0.46
C GLN A 90 0.83 -22.00 -1.80
N ASN A 91 1.85 -22.44 -2.54
CA ASN A 91 2.30 -21.86 -3.80
C ASN A 91 2.69 -20.37 -3.70
N GLU A 92 3.17 -19.93 -2.53
CA GLU A 92 3.58 -18.55 -2.25
C GLU A 92 5.06 -18.33 -2.60
N THR A 93 5.35 -18.23 -3.91
CA THR A 93 6.73 -18.20 -4.44
C THR A 93 7.55 -17.01 -3.90
N TYR A 94 6.94 -15.84 -3.74
CA TYR A 94 7.62 -14.66 -3.21
C TYR A 94 8.05 -14.83 -1.74
N LYS A 95 7.26 -15.56 -0.94
CA LYS A 95 7.59 -15.85 0.45
C LYS A 95 8.78 -16.80 0.56
N LEU A 96 8.90 -17.75 -0.36
CA LEU A 96 10.08 -18.62 -0.43
C LEU A 96 11.37 -17.82 -0.67
N GLU A 97 11.37 -16.90 -1.64
CA GLU A 97 12.51 -16.03 -1.91
C GLU A 97 12.87 -15.12 -0.72
N LEU A 98 11.86 -14.66 0.03
CA LEU A 98 12.09 -13.87 1.24
C LEU A 98 12.74 -14.71 2.34
N ILE A 99 12.29 -15.96 2.53
CA ILE A 99 12.88 -16.88 3.52
C ILE A 99 14.33 -17.19 3.18
N ASP A 100 14.64 -17.40 1.90
CA ASP A 100 16.01 -17.70 1.45
C ASP A 100 16.97 -16.53 1.71
N ALA A 101 16.46 -15.30 1.72
CA ALA A 101 17.24 -14.10 2.02
C ALA A 101 17.39 -13.82 3.53
N ILE A 102 16.70 -14.56 4.41
CA ILE A 102 16.83 -14.40 5.86
C ILE A 102 17.98 -15.29 6.34
N PRO A 103 19.01 -14.72 7.03
CA PRO A 103 20.14 -15.48 7.51
C PRO A 103 19.82 -16.35 8.74
N ASP A 104 18.73 -16.05 9.45
CA ASP A 104 18.37 -16.71 10.70
C ASP A 104 17.83 -18.13 10.48
N GLU A 105 18.14 -19.06 11.40
CA GLU A 105 17.67 -20.45 11.34
C GLU A 105 16.15 -20.59 11.57
N LYS A 106 15.56 -19.64 12.29
CA LYS A 106 14.13 -19.56 12.57
C LYS A 106 13.57 -18.26 12.01
N VAL A 107 12.42 -18.36 11.37
CA VAL A 107 11.68 -17.22 10.82
C VAL A 107 10.40 -16.98 11.59
N SER A 108 10.02 -15.71 11.70
CA SER A 108 8.78 -15.30 12.36
C SER A 108 7.60 -15.48 11.41
N ILE A 109 6.57 -16.16 11.89
CA ILE A 109 5.34 -16.47 11.19
C ILE A 109 4.17 -15.90 12.00
N PHE A 110 3.33 -15.13 11.33
CA PHE A 110 2.09 -14.61 11.91
C PHE A 110 0.90 -15.38 11.37
N THR A 111 0.03 -15.80 12.28
CA THR A 111 -1.20 -16.52 11.97
C THR A 111 -2.39 -15.71 12.42
N THR A 112 -3.35 -15.49 11.53
CA THR A 112 -4.63 -14.82 11.80
C THR A 112 -5.75 -15.84 11.80
N GLY A 113 -6.61 -15.82 12.83
CA GLY A 113 -7.80 -16.68 12.89
C GLY A 113 -7.48 -18.16 12.95
N GLU A 114 -6.57 -18.56 13.83
CA GLU A 114 -6.24 -19.97 14.10
C GLU A 114 -5.77 -20.77 12.86
N GLY A 115 -5.17 -20.11 11.87
CA GLY A 115 -4.63 -20.75 10.67
C GLY A 115 -5.37 -20.39 9.39
N GLU A 116 -6.43 -19.57 9.47
CA GLU A 116 -7.14 -19.07 8.28
C GLU A 116 -6.26 -18.25 7.34
N PHE A 117 -5.27 -17.55 7.88
CA PHE A 117 -4.25 -16.87 7.11
C PHE A 117 -2.92 -16.95 7.83
N VAL A 118 -1.86 -17.22 7.07
CA VAL A 118 -0.50 -17.35 7.59
C VAL A 118 0.43 -16.52 6.72
N ASP A 119 1.28 -15.72 7.36
CA ASP A 119 2.18 -14.82 6.66
C ASP A 119 3.59 -14.80 7.28
N LEU A 120 4.59 -14.64 6.42
CA LEU A 120 5.97 -14.43 6.81
C LEU A 120 6.17 -12.96 7.14
N CYS A 121 6.35 -12.65 8.41
CA CYS A 121 6.39 -11.28 8.87
C CYS A 121 7.18 -11.16 10.18
N LYS A 122 7.90 -10.05 10.36
CA LYS A 122 8.64 -9.74 11.59
C LYS A 122 7.78 -9.05 12.67
N GLY A 123 6.60 -8.53 12.30
CA GLY A 123 5.77 -7.72 13.17
C GLY A 123 6.40 -6.35 13.51
N PRO A 124 5.94 -5.67 14.57
CA PRO A 124 4.84 -6.09 15.46
C PRO A 124 3.46 -6.03 14.79
N HIS A 125 2.49 -6.69 15.41
CA HIS A 125 1.07 -6.68 15.05
C HIS A 125 0.20 -6.41 16.29
N ALA A 126 -1.03 -5.93 16.07
CA ALA A 126 -2.07 -5.95 17.09
C ALA A 126 -2.43 -7.39 17.49
N ALA A 127 -2.98 -7.56 18.70
CA ALA A 127 -3.34 -8.88 19.24
C ALA A 127 -4.52 -9.55 18.51
N SER A 128 -5.41 -8.77 17.91
CA SER A 128 -6.57 -9.27 17.16
C SER A 128 -6.95 -8.35 16.00
N THR A 129 -7.70 -8.89 15.04
CA THR A 129 -8.23 -8.10 13.91
C THR A 129 -9.23 -7.04 14.35
N GLY A 130 -9.91 -7.24 15.49
CA GLY A 130 -10.87 -6.29 16.04
C GLY A 130 -10.23 -5.01 16.58
N ALA A 131 -8.90 -4.96 16.75
CA ALA A 131 -8.18 -3.72 17.07
C ALA A 131 -8.29 -2.67 15.96
N ILE A 132 -8.51 -3.10 14.71
CA ILE A 132 -8.67 -2.20 13.55
C ILE A 132 -10.06 -1.56 13.59
N LYS A 133 -10.12 -0.24 13.80
CA LYS A 133 -11.39 0.50 13.91
C LYS A 133 -11.72 1.35 12.67
N ALA A 134 -10.70 1.93 12.04
CA ALA A 134 -10.87 2.86 10.93
C ALA A 134 -9.82 2.58 9.85
N PHE A 135 -10.24 2.07 8.71
CA PHE A 135 -9.36 1.80 7.56
C PHE A 135 -10.03 2.17 6.24
N LYS A 136 -9.23 2.44 5.20
CA LYS A 136 -9.72 2.79 3.86
C LYS A 136 -8.67 2.38 2.82
N LEU A 137 -9.09 1.69 1.76
CA LEU A 137 -8.24 1.46 0.59
C LEU A 137 -8.27 2.69 -0.33
N GLN A 138 -7.12 3.06 -0.88
CA GLN A 138 -6.94 4.31 -1.60
C GLN A 138 -6.76 4.11 -3.09
N SER A 139 -5.73 3.37 -3.49
CA SER A 139 -5.31 3.28 -4.88
C SER A 139 -4.59 1.97 -5.17
N VAL A 140 -4.53 1.65 -6.46
CA VAL A 140 -3.72 0.56 -7.01
C VAL A 140 -2.58 1.16 -7.82
N ALA A 141 -1.37 0.65 -7.66
CA ALA A 141 -0.21 1.02 -8.45
C ALA A 141 0.54 -0.22 -8.93
N GLY A 142 1.37 -0.08 -9.97
CA GLY A 142 2.33 -1.10 -10.35
C GLY A 142 3.59 -1.00 -9.49
N ALA A 143 4.14 -2.15 -9.07
CA ALA A 143 5.43 -2.22 -8.40
C ALA A 143 6.23 -3.42 -8.93
N TYR A 144 7.50 -3.22 -9.26
CA TYR A 144 8.35 -4.33 -9.65
C TYR A 144 8.91 -5.06 -8.43
N TRP A 145 8.97 -6.39 -8.49
CA TRP A 145 9.53 -7.19 -7.42
C TRP A 145 10.99 -6.79 -7.13
N ARG A 146 11.31 -6.52 -5.85
CA ARG A 146 12.58 -5.95 -5.38
C ARG A 146 12.98 -4.60 -6.01
N GLY A 147 12.04 -3.91 -6.66
CA GLY A 147 12.29 -2.65 -7.34
C GLY A 147 13.10 -2.76 -8.64
N ASP A 148 13.27 -3.98 -9.18
CA ASP A 148 13.99 -4.21 -10.43
C ASP A 148 12.98 -4.42 -11.57
N GLU A 149 13.01 -3.53 -12.57
CA GLU A 149 12.14 -3.54 -13.76
C GLU A 149 12.20 -4.83 -14.59
N LYS A 150 13.25 -5.64 -14.41
CA LYS A 150 13.40 -6.94 -15.06
C LYS A 150 12.60 -8.05 -14.38
N ASN A 151 12.14 -7.83 -13.15
CA ASN A 151 11.35 -8.81 -12.40
C ASN A 151 9.85 -8.67 -12.69
N ALA A 152 9.06 -9.60 -12.16
CA ALA A 152 7.62 -9.58 -12.27
C ALA A 152 7.02 -8.24 -11.79
N MET A 153 6.09 -7.70 -12.57
CA MET A 153 5.29 -6.54 -12.19
C MET A 153 4.14 -7.00 -11.28
N LEU A 154 4.16 -6.52 -10.04
CA LEU A 154 3.14 -6.75 -9.03
C LEU A 154 2.15 -5.59 -9.00
N GLN A 155 0.99 -5.85 -8.41
CA GLN A 155 -0.03 -4.87 -8.17
C GLN A 155 -0.04 -4.49 -6.68
N ARG A 156 0.29 -3.24 -6.40
CA ARG A 156 0.35 -2.65 -5.06
C ARG A 156 -0.98 -2.01 -4.72
N ILE A 157 -1.63 -2.48 -3.67
CA ILE A 157 -2.81 -1.81 -3.10
C ILE A 157 -2.37 -0.95 -1.92
N TYR A 158 -2.68 0.34 -1.96
CA TYR A 158 -2.47 1.27 -0.86
C TYR A 158 -3.71 1.39 0.02
N GLY A 159 -3.51 1.49 1.32
CA GLY A 159 -4.56 1.75 2.29
C GLY A 159 -4.07 2.58 3.47
N THR A 160 -5.01 3.16 4.20
CA THR A 160 -4.74 3.84 5.47
C THR A 160 -5.46 3.16 6.61
N CYS A 161 -4.89 3.26 7.80
CA CYS A 161 -5.47 2.73 9.02
C CYS A 161 -5.16 3.70 10.17
N PHE A 162 -6.20 4.02 10.94
CA PHE A 162 -6.16 4.91 12.09
C PHE A 162 -6.80 4.26 13.32
N PRO A 163 -6.42 4.68 14.55
CA PRO A 163 -7.01 4.14 15.77
C PRO A 163 -8.47 4.54 15.94
N THR A 164 -8.84 5.71 15.40
CA THR A 164 -10.18 6.32 15.53
C THR A 164 -10.74 6.74 14.16
N LYS A 165 -12.07 6.81 14.05
CA LYS A 165 -12.75 7.27 12.82
C LYS A 165 -12.56 8.77 12.61
N GLU A 166 -12.42 9.51 13.69
CA GLU A 166 -12.19 10.95 13.72
C GLU A 166 -10.85 11.30 13.07
N GLU A 167 -9.77 10.59 13.46
CA GLU A 167 -8.45 10.75 12.84
C GLU A 167 -8.46 10.39 11.36
N GLN A 168 -9.14 9.29 11.00
CA GLN A 168 -9.29 8.91 9.61
C GLN A 168 -10.04 9.99 8.81
N ALA A 169 -11.15 10.51 9.33
CA ALA A 169 -11.93 11.54 8.66
C ALA A 169 -11.12 12.83 8.47
N ALA A 170 -10.35 13.24 9.47
CA ALA A 170 -9.44 14.37 9.37
C ALA A 170 -8.37 14.16 8.28
N TYR A 171 -7.78 12.97 8.22
CA TYR A 171 -6.79 12.63 7.19
C TYR A 171 -7.40 12.61 5.77
N LEU A 172 -8.57 12.01 5.60
CA LEU A 172 -9.25 11.98 4.30
C LEU A 172 -9.64 13.39 3.83
N LYS A 173 -10.08 14.27 4.75
CA LYS A 173 -10.35 15.67 4.45
C LYS A 173 -9.08 16.41 4.02
N MET A 174 -7.96 16.17 4.70
CA MET A 174 -6.66 16.75 4.32
C MET A 174 -6.25 16.33 2.91
N LEU A 175 -6.45 15.06 2.53
CA LEU A 175 -6.17 14.58 1.18
C LEU A 175 -7.06 15.23 0.13
N GLU A 176 -8.35 15.40 0.41
CA GLU A 176 -9.27 16.11 -0.48
C GLU A 176 -8.83 17.57 -0.69
N GLU A 177 -8.44 18.26 0.39
CA GLU A 177 -7.91 19.63 0.30
C GLU A 177 -6.59 19.69 -0.48
N ALA A 178 -5.71 18.70 -0.34
CA ALA A 178 -4.47 18.60 -1.09
C ALA A 178 -4.72 18.35 -2.58
N GLU A 179 -5.66 17.46 -2.94
CA GLU A 179 -6.03 17.19 -4.33
C GLU A 179 -6.63 18.44 -5.01
N ARG A 180 -7.42 19.23 -4.28
CA ARG A 180 -7.94 20.52 -4.76
C ARG A 180 -6.86 21.55 -5.04
N ARG A 181 -5.65 21.37 -4.48
CA ARG A 181 -4.48 22.25 -4.64
C ARG A 181 -3.39 21.63 -5.51
N ASP A 182 -3.68 20.52 -6.18
CA ASP A 182 -2.73 19.87 -7.06
C ASP A 182 -2.46 20.74 -8.30
N HIS A 183 -1.22 21.20 -8.43
CA HIS A 183 -0.78 22.02 -9.57
C HIS A 183 -1.02 21.35 -10.92
N ARG A 184 -1.03 20.01 -10.99
CA ARG A 184 -1.27 19.26 -12.23
C ARG A 184 -2.73 19.41 -12.68
N LYS A 185 -3.65 19.45 -11.71
CA LYS A 185 -5.08 19.66 -11.95
C LYS A 185 -5.38 21.13 -12.24
N ILE A 186 -4.95 22.02 -11.35
CA ILE A 186 -5.14 23.47 -11.50
C ILE A 186 -4.45 24.00 -12.76
N GLY A 187 -3.24 23.52 -13.07
CA GLY A 187 -2.48 23.94 -14.24
C GLY A 187 -3.18 23.60 -15.55
N GLN A 188 -3.89 22.47 -15.60
CA GLN A 188 -4.75 22.11 -16.74
C GLN A 188 -6.04 22.95 -16.74
N GLU A 189 -6.75 23.06 -15.62
CA GLU A 189 -8.00 23.82 -15.51
C GLU A 189 -7.84 25.31 -15.86
N LEU A 190 -6.69 25.90 -15.50
CA LEU A 190 -6.37 27.31 -15.76
C LEU A 190 -5.59 27.53 -17.06
N ASP A 191 -5.31 26.48 -17.83
CA ASP A 191 -4.58 26.53 -19.10
C ASP A 191 -3.18 27.17 -18.95
N LEU A 192 -2.45 26.73 -17.93
CA LEU A 192 -1.12 27.26 -17.59
C LEU A 192 0.00 26.49 -18.29
N PHE A 193 -0.06 25.16 -18.28
CA PHE A 193 0.96 24.30 -18.85
C PHE A 193 0.43 22.91 -19.17
N LYS A 194 1.19 22.17 -19.97
CA LYS A 194 1.00 20.75 -20.25
C LYS A 194 2.29 19.99 -19.93
N ILE A 195 2.17 19.00 -19.06
CA ILE A 195 3.30 18.14 -18.62
C ILE A 195 3.41 16.83 -19.40
N TYR A 196 2.39 16.49 -20.20
CA TYR A 196 2.36 15.27 -21.00
C TYR A 196 2.20 15.64 -22.48
N HIS A 197 3.27 15.44 -23.25
CA HIS A 197 3.24 15.48 -24.70
C HIS A 197 3.89 14.20 -25.21
N GLU A 198 3.10 13.31 -25.82
CA GLU A 198 3.56 11.97 -26.22
C GLU A 198 4.81 12.03 -27.11
N GLU A 199 4.87 13.01 -28.02
CA GLU A 199 6.01 13.17 -28.93
C GLU A 199 7.27 13.77 -28.28
N ALA A 200 7.12 14.53 -27.18
CA ALA A 200 8.25 15.22 -26.56
C ALA A 200 8.92 14.38 -25.47
N GLY A 201 8.20 13.42 -24.90
CA GLY A 201 8.67 12.60 -23.79
C GLY A 201 8.30 13.15 -22.41
N ALA A 202 8.46 12.29 -21.40
CA ALA A 202 8.10 12.60 -20.01
C ALA A 202 9.07 13.63 -19.39
N GLY A 203 8.52 14.56 -18.60
CA GLY A 203 9.30 15.54 -17.84
C GLY A 203 9.58 16.87 -18.55
N LEU A 204 9.19 17.01 -19.82
CA LEU A 204 9.27 18.29 -20.54
C LEU A 204 7.96 19.08 -20.41
N VAL A 205 8.04 20.22 -19.73
CA VAL A 205 6.88 21.08 -19.45
C VAL A 205 6.67 22.08 -20.59
N PHE A 206 5.50 22.05 -21.20
CA PHE A 206 5.08 23.01 -22.22
C PHE A 206 4.24 24.11 -21.55
N TYR A 207 4.78 25.32 -21.47
CA TYR A 207 4.07 26.45 -20.90
C TYR A 207 3.14 27.09 -21.95
N HIS A 208 1.87 27.24 -21.61
CA HIS A 208 0.91 28.00 -22.41
C HIS A 208 1.08 29.50 -22.14
N PRO A 209 0.48 30.40 -22.94
CA PRO A 209 0.72 31.85 -22.81
C PRO A 209 0.53 32.39 -21.38
N LYS A 210 -0.49 31.91 -20.64
CA LYS A 210 -0.73 32.31 -19.24
C LYS A 210 0.36 31.82 -18.29
N GLY A 211 0.76 30.55 -18.39
CA GLY A 211 1.84 30.01 -17.57
C GLY A 211 3.20 30.59 -17.92
N ALA A 212 3.46 30.88 -19.20
CA ALA A 212 4.67 31.56 -19.66
C ALA A 212 4.76 32.99 -19.10
N LEU A 213 3.65 33.73 -19.06
CA LEU A 213 3.60 35.05 -18.42
C LEU A 213 3.89 34.96 -16.92
N MET A 214 3.27 34.02 -16.20
CA MET A 214 3.53 33.80 -14.78
C MET A 214 5.01 33.48 -14.52
N ARG A 215 5.59 32.58 -15.33
CA ARG A 215 7.01 32.24 -15.27
C ARG A 215 7.89 33.47 -15.52
N LYS A 216 7.57 34.28 -16.53
CA LYS A 216 8.30 35.51 -16.83
C LYS A 216 8.29 36.48 -15.64
N ILE A 217 7.15 36.69 -14.99
CA ILE A 217 7.04 37.56 -13.80
C ILE A 217 7.98 37.07 -12.68
N LEU A 218 8.03 35.76 -12.43
CA LEU A 218 8.90 35.16 -11.42
C LEU A 218 10.39 35.29 -11.78
N GLU A 219 10.72 35.06 -13.06
CA GLU A 219 12.08 35.20 -13.57
C GLU A 219 12.56 36.66 -13.50
N ASP A 220 11.72 37.62 -13.86
CA ASP A 220 12.04 39.05 -13.83
C ASP A 220 12.27 39.49 -12.37
N PHE A 221 11.40 39.11 -11.43
CA PHE A 221 11.56 39.37 -9.99
C PHE A 221 12.89 38.81 -9.43
N THR A 222 13.30 37.62 -9.86
CA THR A 222 14.54 36.99 -9.38
C THR A 222 15.80 37.64 -9.97
N LYS A 223 15.68 38.30 -11.14
CA LYS A 223 16.79 38.99 -11.81
C LYS A 223 16.94 40.44 -11.34
N GLU A 224 15.95 41.00 -10.66
CA GLU A 224 16.08 42.31 -10.02
C GLU A 224 17.12 42.22 -8.89
N PRO A 225 18.12 43.12 -8.87
CA PRO A 225 19.24 43.08 -7.92
C PRO A 225 18.87 43.45 -6.49
#